data_AF-A0A1Y2II04-F1
#
_entry.id   AF-A0A1Y2II04-F1
#
_cell.length_a   1.000
_cell.length_b   1.000
_cell.length_c   1.000
_cell.angle_alpha   90.00
_cell.angle_beta   90.00
_cell.angle_gamma   90.00
#
_symmetry.space_group_name_H-M   'P 1'
#
loop_
_entity.id
_entity.type
_entity.pdbx_description
1 polymer ?
#
loop_
_entity_poly.entity_id
_entity_poly.type
_entity_poly.pdbx_seq_one_letter_code
_entity_poly.pdbx_strand_id
1 'polypeptide(L)'
;MLNPEPALAISPDPLKCDGRIEFNLNGRTVQVIVKLANIHLTPDNPTYPGGSWHVEGMANEKIVATGLYYYACENITESRLSFRTVVGEGDESGLWMSYVENDDQGWYSAFGFSGGQGMNQVLGHIVAEEDKCVAFPNIYQHRVEPFELADPSKPGHRKILCFFLVDPLQRILSTSDVPPQQEDWSMSEMVRAPALRELPVELFEAVADYARQNTISRKEAEEHRERLMKERAHFVVEHNEKVFELEFNMCEH
;
A
#
# COMPACT_ATOMS: atom_id res chain seq x y z
N MET A 1 8.80 -7.46 -44.92
CA MET A 1 8.39 -6.04 -44.78
C MET A 1 8.07 -5.84 -43.32
N LEU A 2 8.82 -4.97 -42.64
CA LEU A 2 8.58 -4.61 -41.24
C LEU A 2 7.29 -3.78 -41.19
N ASN A 3 6.27 -4.26 -40.49
CA ASN A 3 5.09 -3.45 -40.19
C ASN A 3 5.53 -2.33 -39.22
N PRO A 4 5.14 -1.06 -39.47
CA PRO A 4 5.47 0.03 -38.57
C PRO A 4 4.75 -0.16 -37.23
N GLU A 5 5.45 0.15 -36.13
CA GLU A 5 4.84 0.27 -34.80
C GLU A 5 3.67 1.27 -34.86
N PRO A 6 2.48 0.94 -34.33
CA PRO A 6 1.39 1.89 -34.27
C PRO A 6 1.74 3.00 -33.28
N ALA A 7 1.63 4.24 -33.73
CA ALA A 7 1.83 5.44 -32.93
C ALA A 7 0.83 5.47 -31.76
N LEU A 8 1.28 5.10 -30.57
CA LEU A 8 0.56 5.27 -29.31
C LEU A 8 0.62 6.74 -28.89
N ALA A 9 -0.34 7.54 -29.35
CA ALA A 9 -0.62 8.85 -28.76
C ALA A 9 -2.05 9.29 -29.05
N ILE A 10 -3.04 8.52 -28.62
CA ILE A 10 -4.29 9.13 -28.17
C ILE A 10 -4.08 9.38 -26.68
N SER A 11 -3.56 10.56 -26.32
CA SER A 11 -3.82 11.05 -24.96
C SER A 11 -5.29 11.41 -24.94
N PRO A 12 -6.17 10.64 -24.28
CA PRO A 12 -7.54 11.11 -24.09
C PRO A 12 -7.43 12.46 -23.37
N ASP A 13 -8.12 13.48 -23.89
CA ASP A 13 -8.39 14.69 -23.13
C ASP A 13 -8.86 14.23 -21.74
N PRO A 14 -8.32 14.77 -20.63
CA PRO A 14 -8.74 14.35 -19.30
C PRO A 14 -10.26 14.50 -19.25
N LEU A 15 -10.96 13.37 -19.09
CA LEU A 15 -12.41 13.31 -19.03
C LEU A 15 -12.89 14.48 -18.16
N LYS A 16 -13.71 15.37 -18.74
CA LYS A 16 -14.47 16.35 -17.96
C LYS A 16 -15.48 15.56 -17.15
N CYS A 17 -15.03 15.01 -16.03
CA CYS A 17 -15.85 14.27 -15.09
C CYS A 17 -16.66 15.30 -14.29
N ASP A 18 -17.91 15.49 -14.69
CA ASP A 18 -18.90 16.19 -13.88
C ASP A 18 -18.96 15.51 -12.50
N GLY A 19 -18.64 16.24 -11.42
CA GLY A 19 -18.63 15.71 -10.05
C GLY A 19 -17.27 15.52 -9.37
N ARG A 20 -16.12 15.88 -9.98
CA ARG A 20 -14.85 15.97 -9.24
C ARG A 20 -14.94 17.09 -8.18
N ILE A 21 -14.85 16.70 -6.92
CA ILE A 21 -14.78 17.63 -5.79
C ILE A 21 -13.31 17.96 -5.54
N GLU A 22 -12.92 19.22 -5.71
CA GLU A 22 -11.63 19.70 -5.23
C GLU A 22 -11.66 19.78 -3.70
N PHE A 23 -10.78 19.02 -3.05
CA PHE A 23 -10.70 18.99 -1.59
C PHE A 23 -9.40 19.65 -1.12
N ASN A 24 -9.52 20.85 -0.54
CA ASN A 24 -8.37 21.59 -0.04
C ASN A 24 -7.93 21.09 1.35
N LEU A 25 -6.70 20.57 1.44
CA LEU A 25 -6.09 20.09 2.68
C LEU A 25 -5.41 21.18 3.52
N ASN A 26 -5.16 22.36 2.94
CA ASN A 26 -4.43 23.43 3.61
C ASN A 26 -5.19 23.94 4.84
N GLY A 27 -4.48 24.12 5.95
CA GLY A 27 -5.06 24.56 7.23
C GLY A 27 -5.93 23.51 7.93
N ARG A 28 -5.96 22.25 7.47
CA ARG A 28 -6.72 21.17 8.09
C ARG A 28 -5.80 20.19 8.81
N THR A 29 -6.30 19.63 9.90
CA THR A 29 -5.71 18.45 10.53
C THR A 29 -6.11 17.22 9.72
N VAL A 30 -5.13 16.48 9.24
CA VAL A 30 -5.32 15.22 8.50
C VAL A 30 -4.70 14.06 9.28
N GLN A 31 -5.22 12.85 9.07
CA GLN A 31 -4.62 11.63 9.62
C GLN A 31 -3.76 10.96 8.55
N VAL A 32 -2.54 10.58 8.93
CA VAL A 32 -1.58 9.92 8.05
C VAL A 32 -1.01 8.70 8.77
N ILE A 33 -1.03 7.55 8.12
CA ILE A 33 -0.32 6.36 8.58
C ILE A 33 1.07 6.40 7.97
N VAL A 34 2.11 6.31 8.81
CA VAL A 34 3.50 6.35 8.37
C VAL A 34 4.10 4.95 8.46
N LYS A 35 4.76 4.51 7.39
CA LYS A 35 5.43 3.20 7.31
C LYS A 35 6.81 3.37 6.73
N LEU A 36 7.81 2.73 7.35
CA LEU A 36 9.14 2.59 6.77
C LEU A 36 9.24 1.20 6.12
N ALA A 37 9.73 1.15 4.90
CA ALA A 37 9.97 -0.11 4.20
C ALA A 37 11.37 -0.10 3.58
N ASN A 38 12.14 -1.14 3.85
CA ASN A 38 13.52 -1.27 3.41
C ASN A 38 13.71 -2.62 2.72
N ILE A 39 14.36 -2.60 1.57
CA ILE A 39 14.87 -3.80 0.89
C ILE A 39 16.39 -3.72 0.96
N HIS A 40 16.99 -4.79 1.47
CA HIS A 40 18.44 -4.94 1.58
C HIS A 40 18.87 -6.15 0.77
N LEU A 41 19.83 -5.93 -0.13
CA LEU A 41 20.46 -6.96 -0.93
C LEU A 41 21.91 -7.15 -0.47
N THR A 42 22.36 -8.39 -0.43
CA THR A 42 23.72 -8.75 -0.04
C THR A 42 24.35 -9.61 -1.15
N PRO A 43 25.68 -9.75 -1.20
CA PRO A 43 26.30 -10.67 -2.16
C PRO A 43 25.76 -12.11 -2.08
N ASP A 44 25.37 -12.56 -0.89
CA ASP A 44 24.77 -13.89 -0.67
C ASP A 44 23.28 -13.97 -1.09
N ASN A 45 22.58 -12.83 -1.11
CA ASN A 45 21.19 -12.72 -1.55
C ASN A 45 21.05 -11.47 -2.46
N PRO A 46 21.53 -11.55 -3.70
CA PRO A 46 21.78 -10.37 -4.54
C PRO A 46 20.54 -9.88 -5.30
N THR A 47 19.42 -10.60 -5.23
CA THR A 47 18.22 -10.33 -6.02
C THR A 47 16.98 -10.13 -5.13
N TYR A 48 16.13 -9.19 -5.53
CA TYR A 48 14.78 -9.02 -5.02
C TYR A 48 13.79 -9.50 -6.10
N PRO A 49 12.94 -10.50 -5.83
CA PRO A 49 12.08 -11.11 -6.84
C PRO A 49 10.87 -10.25 -7.25
N GLY A 50 10.71 -9.06 -6.68
CA GLY A 50 9.53 -8.22 -6.85
C GLY A 50 8.49 -8.42 -5.75
N GLY A 51 7.51 -7.51 -5.73
CA GLY A 51 6.36 -7.56 -4.83
C GLY A 51 5.09 -8.01 -5.56
N SER A 52 4.06 -8.35 -4.77
CA SER A 52 2.73 -8.65 -5.30
C SER A 52 1.98 -7.37 -5.67
N TRP A 53 1.02 -7.47 -6.59
CA TRP A 53 0.07 -6.40 -6.86
C TRP A 53 -0.82 -6.16 -5.63
N HIS A 54 -0.96 -4.91 -5.21
CA HIS A 54 -1.79 -4.53 -4.07
C HIS A 54 -2.24 -3.07 -4.10
N VAL A 55 -3.28 -2.76 -3.34
CA VAL A 55 -3.63 -1.42 -2.85
C VAL A 55 -3.29 -1.36 -1.36
N GLU A 56 -3.10 -0.15 -0.81
CA GLU A 56 -2.61 0.00 0.56
C GLU A 56 -3.78 0.03 1.58
N GLY A 57 -3.60 -0.74 2.66
CA GLY A 57 -4.56 -0.88 3.75
C GLY A 57 -5.81 -1.71 3.42
N MET A 58 -6.73 -1.70 4.37
CA MET A 58 -8.04 -2.34 4.37
C MET A 58 -9.12 -1.27 4.58
N ALA A 59 -10.39 -1.69 4.51
CA ALA A 59 -11.53 -0.78 4.59
C ALA A 59 -11.61 0.03 5.91
N ASN A 60 -10.97 -0.42 6.99
CA ASN A 60 -10.92 0.24 8.29
C ASN A 60 -9.83 1.32 8.38
N GLU A 61 -8.72 1.24 7.62
CA GLU A 61 -7.72 2.32 7.60
C GLU A 61 -8.14 3.51 6.73
N LYS A 62 -9.15 3.34 5.87
CA LYS A 62 -9.74 4.42 5.06
C LYS A 62 -8.70 5.21 4.24
N ILE A 63 -7.69 4.53 3.70
CA ILE A 63 -6.61 5.17 2.94
C ILE A 63 -7.13 5.59 1.56
N VAL A 64 -7.02 6.88 1.24
CA VAL A 64 -7.45 7.47 -0.03
C VAL A 64 -6.30 7.81 -0.98
N ALA A 65 -5.09 8.01 -0.46
CA ALA A 65 -3.91 8.30 -1.25
C ALA A 65 -2.63 7.79 -0.59
N THR A 66 -1.63 7.50 -1.42
CA THR A 66 -0.31 7.04 -1.02
C THR A 66 0.74 8.03 -1.49
N GLY A 67 1.62 8.43 -0.57
CA GLY A 67 2.82 9.20 -0.82
C GLY A 67 4.05 8.38 -0.47
N LEU A 68 5.02 8.29 -1.37
CA LEU A 68 6.28 7.59 -1.18
C LEU A 68 7.44 8.56 -1.30
N TYR A 69 8.41 8.46 -0.38
CA TYR A 69 9.68 9.16 -0.46
C TYR A 69 10.83 8.15 -0.41
N TYR A 70 11.65 8.14 -1.45
CA TYR A 70 12.78 7.25 -1.63
C TYR A 70 14.04 7.91 -1.07
N TYR A 71 14.27 7.76 0.23
CA TYR A 71 15.33 8.53 0.91
C TYR A 71 16.73 7.91 0.81
N ALA A 72 16.85 6.66 0.35
CA ALA A 72 18.15 6.05 0.10
C ALA A 72 18.04 4.87 -0.90
N CYS A 73 18.76 4.94 -2.00
CA CYS A 73 18.86 3.90 -3.02
C CYS A 73 20.33 3.77 -3.47
N GLU A 74 21.00 2.69 -3.05
CA GLU A 74 22.41 2.49 -3.32
C GLU A 74 22.71 1.08 -3.83
N ASN A 75 23.61 0.98 -4.81
CA ASN A 75 24.13 -0.27 -5.35
C ASN A 75 23.06 -1.27 -5.81
N ILE A 76 22.02 -0.77 -6.47
CA ILE A 76 20.97 -1.57 -7.08
C ILE A 76 20.81 -1.20 -8.55
N THR A 77 20.36 -2.16 -9.34
CA THR A 77 19.83 -1.92 -10.69
C THR A 77 18.53 -1.11 -10.62
N GLU A 78 18.05 -0.66 -11.78
CA GLU A 78 16.86 0.19 -11.87
C GLU A 78 15.65 -0.45 -11.15
N SER A 79 15.17 0.19 -10.09
CA SER A 79 13.96 -0.23 -9.38
C SER A 79 12.74 0.46 -10.00
N ARG A 80 11.68 -0.30 -10.29
CA ARG A 80 10.44 0.22 -10.86
C ARG A 80 9.25 -0.02 -9.96
N LEU A 81 8.36 0.95 -9.90
CA LEU A 81 7.04 0.85 -9.28
C LEU A 81 6.00 0.89 -10.40
N SER A 82 5.40 -0.25 -10.68
CA SER A 82 4.44 -0.43 -11.76
C SER A 82 3.02 -0.28 -11.27
N PHE A 83 2.15 0.26 -12.11
CA PHE A 83 0.75 0.59 -11.80
C PHE A 83 -0.19 -0.10 -12.78
N ARG A 84 -1.34 -0.53 -12.27
CA ARG A 84 -2.49 -0.98 -13.06
C ARG A 84 -3.80 -0.53 -12.42
N THR A 85 -4.85 -0.49 -13.21
CA THR A 85 -6.21 -0.17 -12.75
C THR A 85 -7.21 -1.13 -13.39
N VAL A 86 -8.33 -1.36 -12.71
CA VAL A 86 -9.48 -2.02 -13.31
C VAL A 86 -10.11 -1.10 -14.34
N VAL A 87 -10.59 -1.67 -15.44
CA VAL A 87 -11.43 -0.98 -16.43
C VAL A 87 -12.89 -1.34 -16.15
N GLY A 88 -13.74 -0.32 -15.94
CA GLY A 88 -15.14 -0.47 -15.50
C GLY A 88 -15.34 -0.11 -14.02
N GLU A 89 -16.57 -0.26 -13.50
CA GLU A 89 -16.90 0.08 -12.10
C GLU A 89 -16.48 -0.99 -11.07
N GLY A 90 -15.87 -2.10 -11.51
CA GLY A 90 -15.32 -3.13 -10.62
C GLY A 90 -16.37 -3.85 -9.76
N ASP A 91 -17.65 -3.81 -10.14
CA ASP A 91 -18.73 -4.60 -9.55
C ASP A 91 -18.93 -5.92 -10.31
N GLU A 92 -19.55 -6.92 -9.68
CA GLU A 92 -19.89 -8.23 -10.30
C GLU A 92 -20.73 -8.10 -11.58
N SER A 93 -21.35 -6.94 -11.79
CA SER A 93 -22.16 -6.67 -12.98
C SER A 93 -21.31 -6.34 -14.21
N GLY A 94 -20.00 -6.06 -14.04
CA GLY A 94 -19.07 -5.75 -15.11
C GLY A 94 -19.74 -4.80 -16.10
N LEU A 95 -20.10 -3.61 -15.61
CA LEU A 95 -21.02 -2.70 -16.29
C LEU A 95 -20.86 -2.75 -17.82
N TRP A 96 -21.99 -2.90 -18.50
CA TRP A 96 -22.26 -2.83 -19.95
C TRP A 96 -21.39 -1.80 -20.69
N MET A 97 -20.10 -2.05 -20.81
CA MET A 97 -19.24 -1.35 -21.74
C MET A 97 -19.70 -1.84 -23.10
N SER A 98 -20.25 -0.93 -23.90
CA SER A 98 -20.67 -1.28 -25.26
C SER A 98 -19.47 -1.85 -26.01
N TYR A 99 -19.47 -3.15 -26.26
CA TYR A 99 -18.47 -3.82 -27.07
C TYR A 99 -19.06 -4.18 -28.42
N VAL A 100 -18.21 -4.24 -29.42
CA VAL A 100 -18.52 -4.92 -30.68
C VAL A 100 -18.10 -6.37 -30.48
N GLU A 101 -19.02 -7.29 -30.73
CA GLU A 101 -18.75 -8.73 -30.67
C GLU A 101 -17.53 -9.07 -31.53
N ASN A 102 -16.59 -9.85 -30.98
CA ASN A 102 -15.32 -10.24 -31.63
C ASN A 102 -14.35 -9.11 -32.02
N ASP A 103 -14.45 -7.91 -31.42
CA ASP A 103 -13.47 -6.82 -31.60
C ASP A 103 -12.31 -6.87 -30.59
N ASP A 104 -11.60 -8.01 -30.54
CA ASP A 104 -10.42 -8.17 -29.68
C ASP A 104 -9.33 -7.14 -30.00
N GLN A 105 -9.18 -6.78 -31.28
CA GLN A 105 -8.18 -5.82 -31.73
C GLN A 105 -8.50 -4.40 -31.24
N GLY A 106 -9.76 -3.98 -31.27
CA GLY A 106 -10.20 -2.68 -30.75
C GLY A 106 -10.00 -2.58 -29.24
N TRP A 107 -10.39 -3.61 -28.49
CA TRP A 107 -10.19 -3.67 -27.04
C TRP A 107 -8.73 -3.67 -26.64
N TYR A 108 -7.90 -4.49 -27.30
CA TYR A 108 -6.46 -4.51 -27.04
C TYR A 108 -5.83 -3.16 -27.35
N SER A 109 -6.26 -2.50 -28.44
CA SER A 109 -5.72 -1.20 -28.83
C SER A 109 -6.14 -0.07 -27.88
N ALA A 110 -7.34 -0.14 -27.29
CA ALA A 110 -7.87 0.89 -26.39
C ALA A 110 -7.45 0.71 -24.92
N PHE A 111 -7.46 -0.53 -24.44
CA PHE A 111 -7.32 -0.85 -23.02
C PHE A 111 -6.12 -1.77 -22.70
N GLY A 112 -5.48 -2.36 -23.71
CA GLY A 112 -4.30 -3.22 -23.54
C GLY A 112 -4.62 -4.67 -23.15
N PHE A 113 -5.88 -5.08 -23.18
CA PHE A 113 -6.34 -6.46 -22.94
C PHE A 113 -7.47 -6.84 -23.90
N SER A 114 -7.70 -8.14 -24.10
CA SER A 114 -8.78 -8.71 -24.92
C SER A 114 -9.29 -10.02 -24.29
N GLY A 115 -10.26 -10.69 -24.93
CA GLY A 115 -11.00 -11.83 -24.36
C GLY A 115 -10.15 -12.86 -23.57
N GLY A 116 -10.66 -13.27 -22.41
CA GLY A 116 -10.04 -14.23 -21.49
C GLY A 116 -8.93 -13.66 -20.59
N GLN A 117 -8.57 -12.38 -20.73
CA GLN A 117 -7.65 -11.69 -19.82
C GLN A 117 -8.41 -10.96 -18.71
N GLY A 118 -7.77 -10.75 -17.56
CA GLY A 118 -8.35 -9.94 -16.48
C GLY A 118 -8.55 -8.50 -16.94
N MET A 119 -9.65 -7.86 -16.50
CA MET A 119 -10.05 -6.47 -16.84
C MET A 119 -9.11 -5.39 -16.23
N ASN A 120 -7.80 -5.54 -16.42
CA ASN A 120 -6.77 -4.65 -15.90
C ASN A 120 -6.06 -3.92 -17.03
N GLN A 121 -6.13 -2.59 -17.01
CA GLN A 121 -5.26 -1.75 -17.82
C GLN A 121 -3.95 -1.49 -17.09
N VAL A 122 -2.82 -1.83 -17.73
CA VAL A 122 -1.49 -1.45 -17.27
C VAL A 122 -1.26 0.03 -17.53
N LEU A 123 -1.00 0.80 -16.47
CA LEU A 123 -0.80 2.26 -16.56
C LEU A 123 0.68 2.64 -16.80
N GLY A 124 1.58 1.67 -16.73
CA GLY A 124 3.01 1.86 -16.86
C GLY A 124 3.71 1.83 -15.50
N HIS A 125 4.87 2.48 -15.42
CA HIS A 125 5.70 2.46 -14.21
C HIS A 125 6.41 3.79 -14.00
N ILE A 126 6.87 4.00 -12.78
CA ILE A 126 7.84 5.04 -12.43
C ILE A 126 9.14 4.38 -11.99
N VAL A 127 10.27 5.03 -12.30
CA VAL A 127 11.57 4.61 -11.78
C VAL A 127 11.73 5.14 -10.36
N ALA A 128 12.05 4.25 -9.44
CA ALA A 128 12.27 4.50 -8.02
C ALA A 128 13.73 4.92 -7.77
N GLU A 129 13.99 6.21 -7.79
CA GLU A 129 15.34 6.80 -7.59
C GLU A 129 15.43 7.48 -6.22
N GLU A 130 16.65 7.60 -5.69
CA GLU A 130 16.91 8.37 -4.47
C GLU A 130 16.40 9.81 -4.62
N ASP A 131 15.94 10.38 -3.52
CA ASP A 131 15.32 11.71 -3.41
C ASP A 131 14.06 11.93 -4.25
N LYS A 132 13.47 10.87 -4.79
CA LYS A 132 12.19 10.95 -5.50
C LYS A 132 11.01 10.92 -4.53
N CYS A 133 10.05 11.81 -4.76
CA CYS A 133 8.72 11.79 -4.14
C CYS A 133 7.67 11.37 -5.17
N VAL A 134 6.78 10.46 -4.79
CA VAL A 134 5.68 9.99 -5.65
C VAL A 134 4.39 10.05 -4.86
N ALA A 135 3.34 10.62 -5.42
CA ALA A 135 2.01 10.63 -4.81
C ALA A 135 0.97 10.14 -5.83
N PHE A 136 0.11 9.22 -5.40
CA PHE A 136 -0.92 8.65 -6.25
C PHE A 136 -2.17 8.29 -5.42
N PRO A 137 -3.38 8.32 -6.03
CA PRO A 137 -4.59 7.89 -5.35
C PRO A 137 -4.54 6.38 -5.05
N ASN A 138 -5.10 5.96 -3.92
CA ASN A 138 -5.10 4.55 -3.48
C ASN A 138 -6.14 3.69 -4.24
N ILE A 139 -6.41 4.04 -5.49
CA ILE A 139 -7.25 3.29 -6.44
C ILE A 139 -6.40 2.51 -7.44
N TYR A 140 -5.12 2.86 -7.58
CA TYR A 140 -4.20 2.14 -8.46
C TYR A 140 -3.54 0.99 -7.72
N GLN A 141 -3.72 -0.22 -8.24
CA GLN A 141 -2.90 -1.33 -7.82
C GLN A 141 -1.46 -1.06 -8.26
N HIS A 142 -0.53 -1.34 -7.37
CA HIS A 142 0.89 -1.19 -7.66
C HIS A 142 1.70 -2.40 -7.19
N ARG A 143 2.87 -2.57 -7.79
CA ARG A 143 3.88 -3.52 -7.35
C ARG A 143 5.27 -2.97 -7.58
N VAL A 144 6.20 -3.42 -6.74
CA VAL A 144 7.63 -3.21 -6.97
C VAL A 144 8.12 -4.29 -7.93
N GLU A 145 8.76 -3.93 -9.02
CA GLU A 145 9.34 -4.89 -9.96
C GLU A 145 10.61 -5.55 -9.39
N PRO A 146 11.03 -6.71 -9.93
CA PRO A 146 12.29 -7.33 -9.54
C PRO A 146 13.48 -6.42 -9.82
N PHE A 147 14.49 -6.46 -8.94
CA PHE A 147 15.77 -5.78 -9.15
C PHE A 147 16.88 -6.51 -8.40
N GLU A 148 18.12 -6.22 -8.74
CA GLU A 148 19.32 -6.86 -8.18
C GLU A 148 20.44 -5.87 -7.88
N LEU A 149 21.53 -6.35 -7.27
CA LEU A 149 22.74 -5.55 -7.03
C LEU A 149 23.37 -5.07 -8.35
N ALA A 150 23.77 -3.80 -8.39
CA ALA A 150 24.53 -3.27 -9.54
C ALA A 150 26.00 -3.74 -9.52
N ASP A 151 26.63 -3.75 -8.35
CA ASP A 151 27.91 -4.39 -8.05
C ASP A 151 27.65 -5.58 -7.10
N PRO A 152 27.66 -6.83 -7.60
CA PRO A 152 27.38 -8.02 -6.80
C PRO A 152 28.38 -8.27 -5.67
N SER A 153 29.54 -7.59 -5.66
CA SER A 153 30.55 -7.73 -4.61
C SER A 153 30.24 -6.93 -3.34
N LYS A 154 29.29 -5.98 -3.41
CA LYS A 154 28.94 -5.07 -2.32
C LYS A 154 27.46 -5.20 -1.96
N PRO A 155 27.07 -4.92 -0.71
CA PRO A 155 25.66 -4.81 -0.36
C PRO A 155 25.01 -3.61 -1.06
N GLY A 156 23.68 -3.64 -1.19
CA GLY A 156 22.87 -2.59 -1.77
C GLY A 156 21.53 -2.48 -1.07
N HIS A 157 20.85 -1.36 -1.23
CA HIS A 157 19.58 -1.14 -0.55
C HIS A 157 18.66 -0.15 -1.27
N ARG A 158 17.37 -0.31 -1.00
CA ARG A 158 16.30 0.63 -1.34
C ARG A 158 15.49 0.88 -0.07
N LYS A 159 15.41 2.12 0.38
CA LYS A 159 14.70 2.49 1.59
C LYS A 159 13.70 3.60 1.30
N ILE A 160 12.49 3.41 1.81
CA ILE A 160 11.38 4.34 1.57
C ILE A 160 10.65 4.70 2.86
N LEU A 161 10.10 5.90 2.85
CA LEU A 161 9.10 6.37 3.78
C LEU A 161 7.76 6.45 3.04
N CYS A 162 6.76 5.73 3.54
CA CYS A 162 5.41 5.74 3.01
C CYS A 162 4.50 6.55 3.92
N PHE A 163 3.68 7.39 3.30
CA PHE A 163 2.64 8.18 3.92
C PHE A 163 1.31 7.75 3.30
N PHE A 164 0.41 7.21 4.11
CA PHE A 164 -0.92 6.86 3.67
C PHE A 164 -1.91 7.87 4.22
N LEU A 165 -2.49 8.68 3.32
CA LEU A 165 -3.50 9.67 3.67
C LEU A 165 -4.80 8.94 3.95
N VAL A 166 -5.28 9.06 5.19
CA VAL A 166 -6.62 8.62 5.60
C VAL A 166 -7.64 9.63 5.07
N ASP A 167 -8.82 9.16 4.67
CA ASP A 167 -9.95 9.98 4.25
C ASP A 167 -10.16 11.18 5.20
N PRO A 168 -9.90 12.42 4.75
CA PRO A 168 -10.02 13.60 5.60
C PRO A 168 -11.45 13.89 6.10
N LEU A 169 -12.47 13.22 5.54
CA LEU A 169 -13.86 13.33 5.97
C LEU A 169 -14.22 12.36 7.11
N GLN A 170 -13.32 11.43 7.43
CA GLN A 170 -13.50 10.42 8.47
C GLN A 170 -12.38 10.50 9.48
N ARG A 171 -12.71 10.21 10.75
CA ARG A 171 -11.70 10.08 11.81
C ARG A 171 -11.61 8.63 12.25
N ILE A 172 -10.42 8.06 12.18
CA ILE A 172 -10.11 6.72 12.72
C ILE A 172 -9.35 6.84 14.05
N LEU A 173 -9.30 5.75 14.83
CA LEU A 173 -8.49 5.69 16.03
C LEU A 173 -7.00 5.77 15.68
N SER A 174 -6.26 6.56 16.44
CA SER A 174 -4.82 6.77 16.26
C SER A 174 -4.04 6.58 17.56
N THR A 175 -2.72 6.65 17.48
CA THR A 175 -1.83 6.67 18.65
C THR A 175 -2.02 7.90 19.55
N SER A 176 -2.77 8.91 19.11
CA SER A 176 -3.19 10.02 19.98
C SER A 176 -4.39 9.67 20.85
N ASP A 177 -5.18 8.66 20.46
CA ASP A 177 -6.39 8.22 21.16
C ASP A 177 -6.13 6.97 22.01
N VAL A 178 -5.11 6.16 21.66
CA VAL A 178 -4.74 4.92 22.35
C VAL A 178 -3.47 5.14 23.19
N PRO A 179 -3.52 4.94 24.53
CA PRO A 179 -2.34 5.08 25.37
C PRO A 179 -1.30 3.98 25.10
N PRO A 180 -0.03 4.17 25.51
CA PRO A 180 0.99 3.12 25.40
C PRO A 180 0.52 1.81 26.03
N GLN A 181 0.52 0.75 25.22
CA GLN A 181 0.02 -0.56 25.64
C GLN A 181 1.13 -1.49 26.15
N GLN A 182 2.41 -1.13 25.97
CA GLN A 182 3.52 -2.00 26.37
C GLN A 182 3.70 -2.00 27.88
N GLU A 183 3.60 -3.18 28.48
CA GLU A 183 3.72 -3.36 29.93
C GLU A 183 5.01 -2.78 30.51
N ASP A 184 6.15 -3.09 29.87
CA ASP A 184 7.48 -2.64 30.31
C ASP A 184 7.60 -1.10 30.33
N TRP A 185 6.93 -0.42 29.39
CA TRP A 185 6.94 1.04 29.34
C TRP A 185 6.18 1.62 30.52
N SER A 186 4.99 1.09 30.81
CA SER A 186 4.19 1.49 31.97
C SER A 186 5.00 1.33 33.26
N MET A 187 5.61 0.16 33.46
CA MET A 187 6.45 -0.11 34.62
C MET A 187 7.65 0.84 34.70
N SER A 188 8.33 1.11 33.58
CA SER A 188 9.48 2.00 33.56
C SER A 188 9.12 3.44 33.95
N GLU A 189 7.96 3.93 33.53
CA GLU A 189 7.49 5.29 33.85
C GLU A 189 6.96 5.37 35.28
N MET A 190 6.30 4.32 35.77
CA MET A 190 5.87 4.23 37.18
C MET A 190 7.05 4.32 38.15
N VAL A 191 8.16 3.61 37.85
CA VAL A 191 9.39 3.66 38.64
C VAL A 191 10.06 5.03 38.53
N ARG A 192 9.75 5.86 37.54
CA ARG A 192 10.31 7.22 37.39
C ARG A 192 9.47 8.30 38.07
N ALA A 193 8.20 8.03 38.35
CA ALA A 193 7.29 8.97 38.98
C ALA A 193 7.61 9.17 40.48
N PRO A 194 7.95 10.40 40.93
CA PRO A 194 8.29 10.66 42.32
C PRO A 194 7.21 10.25 43.32
N ALA A 195 5.94 10.53 43.01
CA ALA A 195 4.80 10.20 43.87
C ALA A 195 4.61 8.69 44.07
N LEU A 196 5.06 7.85 43.13
CA LEU A 196 4.98 6.39 43.24
C LEU A 196 6.19 5.79 43.97
N ARG A 197 7.36 6.45 43.92
CA ARG A 197 8.56 6.00 44.64
C ARG A 197 8.45 6.13 46.15
N GLU A 198 7.66 7.09 46.62
CA GLU A 198 7.45 7.36 48.04
C GLU A 198 6.42 6.42 48.67
N LEU A 199 5.73 5.60 47.85
CA LEU A 199 4.75 4.63 48.35
C LEU A 199 5.46 3.44 49.02
N PRO A 200 4.87 2.90 50.11
CA PRO A 200 5.17 1.54 50.57
C PRO A 200 5.05 0.54 49.43
N VAL A 201 5.87 -0.51 49.47
CA VAL A 201 5.97 -1.49 48.38
C VAL A 201 4.61 -2.13 48.07
N GLU A 202 3.79 -2.38 49.08
CA GLU A 202 2.46 -2.99 48.93
C GLU A 202 1.49 -2.09 48.15
N LEU A 203 1.56 -0.77 48.36
CA LEU A 203 0.74 0.19 47.62
C LEU A 203 1.27 0.41 46.21
N PHE A 204 2.59 0.40 46.03
CA PHE A 204 3.19 0.45 44.70
C PHE A 204 2.79 -0.77 43.86
N GLU A 205 2.88 -1.98 44.43
CA GLU A 205 2.48 -3.22 43.79
C GLU A 205 0.98 -3.22 43.43
N ALA A 206 0.11 -2.77 44.34
CA ALA A 206 -1.32 -2.67 44.06
C ALA A 206 -1.63 -1.72 42.89
N VAL A 207 -0.94 -0.57 42.80
CA VAL A 207 -1.09 0.37 41.67
C VAL A 207 -0.52 -0.24 40.40
N ALA A 208 0.62 -0.93 40.46
CA ALA A 208 1.25 -1.57 39.31
C ALA A 208 0.37 -2.67 38.74
N ASP A 209 -0.21 -3.52 39.59
CA ASP A 209 -1.13 -4.57 39.18
C ASP A 209 -2.37 -4.00 38.51
N TYR A 210 -2.91 -2.89 39.02
CA TYR A 210 -4.03 -2.20 38.38
C TYR A 210 -3.65 -1.62 37.01
N ALA A 211 -2.47 -1.01 36.90
CA ALA A 211 -1.98 -0.42 35.65
C ALA A 211 -1.71 -1.47 34.57
N ARG A 212 -1.19 -2.66 34.95
CA ARG A 212 -0.88 -3.75 34.01
C ARG A 212 -2.12 -4.37 33.35
N GLN A 213 -3.29 -4.32 34.00
CA GLN A 213 -4.53 -4.93 33.46
C GLN A 213 -4.93 -4.41 32.08
N ASN A 214 -4.52 -3.18 31.72
CA ASN A 214 -4.81 -2.56 30.43
C ASN A 214 -3.60 -2.55 29.47
N THR A 215 -2.53 -3.28 29.81
CA THR A 215 -1.34 -3.43 28.96
C THR A 215 -1.33 -4.78 28.27
N ILE A 216 -0.52 -4.90 27.23
CA ILE A 216 -0.26 -6.14 26.51
C ILE A 216 1.21 -6.52 26.71
N SER A 217 1.45 -7.80 26.96
CA SER A 217 2.80 -8.35 26.97
C SER A 217 3.39 -8.34 25.57
N ARG A 218 4.73 -8.39 25.47
CA ARG A 218 5.42 -8.49 24.18
C ARG A 218 4.96 -9.70 23.36
N LYS A 219 4.74 -10.83 24.05
CA LYS A 219 4.29 -12.08 23.41
C LYS A 219 2.89 -11.91 22.80
N GLU A 220 1.94 -11.33 23.55
CA GLU A 220 0.60 -11.04 23.04
C GLU A 220 0.65 -10.06 21.87
N ALA A 221 1.47 -9.02 21.96
CA ALA A 221 1.66 -8.06 20.87
C ALA A 221 2.20 -8.73 19.59
N GLU A 222 3.14 -9.67 19.72
CA GLU A 222 3.67 -10.47 18.61
C GLU A 222 2.58 -11.38 18.01
N GLU A 223 1.76 -12.04 18.83
CA GLU A 223 0.64 -12.88 18.38
C GLU A 223 -0.45 -12.05 17.67
N HIS A 224 -0.77 -10.86 18.18
CA HIS A 224 -1.67 -9.90 17.52
C HIS A 224 -1.11 -9.45 16.17
N ARG A 225 0.19 -9.13 16.11
CA ARG A 225 0.86 -8.76 14.85
C ARG A 225 0.80 -9.90 13.83
N GLU A 226 1.04 -11.14 14.24
CA GLU A 226 0.96 -12.30 13.34
C GLU A 226 -0.45 -12.51 12.78
N ARG A 227 -1.48 -12.38 13.63
CA ARG A 227 -2.88 -12.45 13.17
C ARG A 227 -3.19 -11.35 12.14
N LEU A 228 -2.78 -10.12 12.43
CA LEU A 228 -2.94 -8.99 11.50
C LEU A 228 -2.24 -9.24 10.16
N MET A 229 -1.03 -9.80 10.17
CA MET A 229 -0.30 -10.11 8.94
C MET A 229 -0.98 -11.20 8.12
N LYS A 230 -1.54 -12.23 8.77
CA LYS A 230 -2.30 -13.29 8.11
C LYS A 230 -3.58 -12.74 7.47
N GLU A 231 -4.32 -11.91 8.20
CA GLU A 231 -5.53 -11.26 7.69
C GLU A 231 -5.23 -10.37 6.47
N ARG A 232 -4.15 -9.57 6.54
CA ARG A 232 -3.70 -8.74 5.42
C ARG A 232 -3.29 -9.55 4.21
N ALA A 233 -2.59 -10.66 4.39
CA ALA A 233 -2.23 -11.54 3.29
C ALA A 233 -3.47 -12.13 2.58
N HIS A 234 -4.48 -12.55 3.35
CA HIS A 234 -5.73 -13.08 2.79
C HIS A 234 -6.50 -12.00 2.02
N PHE A 235 -6.61 -10.79 2.57
CA PHE A 235 -7.27 -9.67 1.90
C PHE A 235 -6.62 -9.29 0.57
N VAL A 236 -5.27 -9.24 0.50
CA VAL A 236 -4.56 -8.93 -0.74
C VAL A 236 -4.89 -9.95 -1.84
N VAL A 237 -4.95 -11.23 -1.51
CA VAL A 237 -5.29 -12.29 -2.47
C VAL A 237 -6.75 -12.15 -2.91
N GLU A 238 -7.68 -12.09 -1.97
CA GLU A 238 -9.12 -12.04 -2.27
C GLU A 238 -9.51 -10.78 -3.05
N HIS A 239 -8.96 -9.62 -2.67
CA HIS A 239 -9.23 -8.36 -3.36
C HIS A 239 -8.63 -8.35 -4.77
N ASN A 240 -7.44 -8.93 -4.93
CA ASN A 240 -6.83 -9.09 -6.25
C ASN A 240 -7.69 -9.98 -7.16
N GLU A 241 -8.12 -11.13 -6.67
CA GLU A 241 -8.97 -12.08 -7.43
C GLU A 241 -10.35 -11.48 -7.77
N LYS A 242 -11.03 -10.87 -6.80
CA LYS A 242 -12.43 -10.44 -6.96
C LYS A 242 -12.64 -9.09 -7.64
N VAL A 243 -11.65 -8.20 -7.57
CA VAL A 243 -11.80 -6.82 -8.08
C VAL A 243 -10.93 -6.60 -9.31
N PHE A 244 -9.70 -7.11 -9.29
CA PHE A 244 -8.72 -6.84 -10.35
C PHE A 244 -8.62 -7.98 -11.36
N GLU A 245 -8.71 -9.25 -10.97
CA GLU A 245 -8.55 -10.39 -11.88
C GLU A 245 -9.88 -10.94 -12.42
N LEU A 246 -10.96 -10.14 -12.37
CA LEU A 246 -12.21 -10.48 -13.04
C LEU A 246 -11.95 -10.73 -14.54
N GLU A 247 -12.18 -11.97 -14.98
CA GLU A 247 -11.99 -12.40 -16.36
C GLU A 247 -12.99 -11.69 -17.28
N PHE A 248 -12.49 -11.11 -18.36
CA PHE A 248 -13.32 -10.52 -19.40
C PHE A 248 -13.74 -11.59 -20.41
N ASN A 249 -14.99 -12.03 -20.37
CA ASN A 249 -15.55 -12.96 -21.36
C ASN A 249 -16.44 -12.20 -22.35
N MET A 250 -16.00 -12.11 -23.61
CA MET A 250 -16.84 -11.66 -24.72
C MET A 250 -17.69 -12.85 -25.18
N CYS A 251 -18.95 -12.92 -24.76
CA CYS A 251 -19.84 -14.01 -25.16
C CYS A 251 -20.14 -13.92 -26.66
N GLU A 252 -19.84 -14.99 -27.39
CA GLU A 252 -20.47 -15.32 -28.67
C GLU A 252 -21.91 -15.78 -28.40
N HIS A 253 -22.89 -15.24 -29.13
CA HIS A 253 -24.25 -15.80 -29.14
C HIS A 253 -24.45 -16.81 -30.26
#